data_AF-A0A9D3N109-F1
#
_entry.id   AF-A0A9D3N109-F1
#
_cell.length_a   1.000
_cell.length_b   1.000
_cell.length_c   1.000
_cell.angle_alpha   90.00
_cell.angle_beta   90.00
_cell.angle_gamma   90.00
#
_symmetry.space_group_name_H-M   'P 1'
#
loop_
_entity.id
_entity.type
_entity.pdbx_description
1 polymer ?
#
loop_
_entity_poly.entity_id
_entity_poly.type
_entity_poly.pdbx_seq_one_letter_code
_entity_poly.pdbx_strand_id
1 'polypeptide(L)'
;MVLTENSDFIFRLKGVLEFFCQLGGSNEAHGQSSISKAFQALRSRISSESLVFMVCNSPILLWPNKTFHSSLESVREETPCRDIQQHIELEDGANRKSSKRRDKKDAGPILVNLKLLMEVTESEHSGALSLCRVTNKQQFVMMPLCMDCVIDAGGHDMLGSVCSGLVEALRAQLSDMEQTVLRYRKDRTLPVPQPFHFSLPASERLLTVIYPAGVTDDQLLSVREELHRKHDLPSDRPYFRRANAFHFPGEAYKDGYLRNPHTHLSAPSIEDGKLFVVRGVYSYHHYMQDRVDDNGWGCAYRSLQTICSWFQQQGYTERSVPTHKQIQQALVDVGDKEPSFLGSRQWIGSIEVQAVLNQLLGVNSKILFVSRGSELGSKGRELATHFQTEGTPIMIGGGVLAHTILGVAWSETSGQIRFLILDPHYTGGEDLQTITDKGCSGFICTSFSFKDSDRVLT
;
A
#
# COMPACT_ATOMS: atom_id res chain seq x y z
N MET A 1 2.37 -29.05 -8.51
CA MET A 1 2.85 -27.71 -8.88
C MET A 1 4.23 -27.61 -8.29
N VAL A 2 5.29 -27.64 -9.11
CA VAL A 2 6.66 -27.54 -8.59
C VAL A 2 6.91 -26.05 -8.38
N LEU A 3 6.78 -25.60 -7.13
CA LEU A 3 7.20 -24.25 -6.74
C LEU A 3 8.71 -24.16 -7.00
N THR A 4 9.14 -23.06 -7.61
CA THR A 4 10.56 -22.79 -7.82
C THR A 4 11.30 -22.78 -6.48
N GLU A 5 12.48 -23.40 -6.43
CA GLU A 5 13.25 -23.71 -5.22
C GLU A 5 13.52 -22.50 -4.30
N ASN A 6 13.48 -21.26 -4.84
CA ASN A 6 13.70 -20.01 -4.12
C ASN A 6 12.43 -19.14 -4.10
N SER A 7 11.38 -19.57 -3.41
CA SER A 7 10.20 -18.72 -3.18
C SER A 7 10.33 -18.01 -1.84
N ASP A 8 10.16 -16.69 -1.83
CA ASP A 8 10.08 -15.88 -0.61
C ASP A 8 8.65 -15.88 -0.07
N PHE A 9 8.50 -16.01 1.24
CA PHE A 9 7.23 -16.08 1.94
C PHE A 9 7.09 -14.91 2.92
N ILE A 10 5.87 -14.38 3.03
CA ILE A 10 5.47 -13.47 4.09
C ILE A 10 4.42 -14.17 4.93
N PHE A 11 4.75 -14.49 6.18
CA PHE A 11 3.78 -14.99 7.16
C PHE A 11 3.18 -13.80 7.90
N ARG A 12 1.88 -13.59 7.74
CA ARG A 12 1.16 -12.46 8.34
C ARG A 12 0.12 -12.94 9.34
N LEU A 13 0.38 -12.71 10.62
CA LEU A 13 -0.50 -13.08 11.73
C LEU A 13 -1.38 -11.89 12.12
N LYS A 14 -2.70 -12.06 12.02
CA LYS A 14 -3.69 -11.05 12.40
C LYS A 14 -4.62 -11.53 13.51
N GLY A 15 -5.01 -10.64 14.40
CA GLY A 15 -6.09 -10.90 15.35
C GLY A 15 -6.38 -9.72 16.25
N VAL A 16 -7.22 -9.95 17.25
CA VAL A 16 -7.62 -8.91 18.20
C VAL A 16 -7.38 -9.41 19.61
N LEU A 17 -6.70 -8.60 20.41
CA LEU A 17 -6.59 -8.79 21.86
C LEU A 17 -7.38 -7.70 22.57
N GLU A 18 -8.26 -8.10 23.49
CA GLU A 18 -9.00 -7.16 24.32
C GLU A 18 -8.10 -6.57 25.40
N PHE A 19 -7.81 -5.28 25.30
CA PHE A 19 -7.13 -4.54 26.35
C PHE A 19 -8.13 -4.04 27.38
N PHE A 20 -7.89 -4.36 28.64
CA PHE A 20 -8.67 -3.89 29.78
C PHE A 20 -7.76 -3.23 30.79
N CYS A 21 -8.02 -1.97 31.12
CA CYS A 21 -7.24 -1.24 32.11
C CYS A 21 -8.15 -0.43 33.03
N GLN A 22 -7.88 -0.53 34.33
CA GLN A 22 -8.50 0.32 35.34
C GLN A 22 -7.61 1.54 35.59
N LEU A 23 -8.12 2.73 35.28
CA LEU A 23 -7.44 3.99 35.56
C LEU A 23 -7.71 4.42 37.00
N GLY A 24 -6.65 4.52 37.81
CA GLY A 24 -6.69 5.03 39.18
C GLY A 24 -6.96 6.55 39.24
N GLY A 25 -7.42 7.04 40.40
CA GLY A 25 -7.69 8.48 40.60
C GLY A 25 -6.44 9.37 40.55
N SER A 26 -6.58 10.51 39.87
CA SER A 26 -5.75 11.75 39.74
C SER A 26 -4.22 11.71 39.68
N ASN A 27 -3.51 10.64 40.03
CA ASN A 27 -2.05 10.61 40.00
C ASN A 27 -1.53 9.98 38.69
N GLU A 28 -0.84 10.76 37.86
CA GLU A 28 -0.32 10.31 36.56
C GLU A 28 0.60 9.09 36.65
N ALA A 29 1.38 9.00 37.74
CA ALA A 29 2.28 7.87 38.00
C ALA A 29 1.51 6.56 38.24
N HIS A 30 0.36 6.62 38.93
CA HIS A 30 -0.52 5.46 39.10
C HIS A 30 -1.18 5.07 37.78
N GLY A 31 -1.56 6.04 36.95
CA GLY A 31 -2.11 5.78 35.61
C GLY A 31 -1.14 5.06 34.67
N GLN A 32 0.15 5.46 34.65
CA GLN A 32 1.18 4.75 33.87
C GLN A 32 1.35 3.31 34.36
N SER A 33 1.45 3.12 35.68
CA SER A 33 1.59 1.78 36.27
C SER A 33 0.42 0.85 35.92
N SER A 34 -0.82 1.34 35.91
CA SER A 34 -1.98 0.54 35.50
C SER A 34 -1.97 0.13 34.03
N ILE A 35 -1.56 1.03 33.13
CA ILE A 35 -1.47 0.75 31.69
C ILE A 35 -0.40 -0.31 31.45
N SER A 36 0.79 -0.14 32.02
CA SER A 36 1.89 -1.11 31.89
C SER A 36 1.54 -2.48 32.46
N LYS A 37 0.80 -2.54 33.56
CA LYS A 37 0.29 -3.81 34.11
C LYS A 37 -0.69 -4.50 33.16
N ALA A 38 -1.59 -3.75 32.51
CA ALA A 38 -2.52 -4.29 31.54
C ALA A 38 -1.80 -4.84 30.29
N PHE A 39 -0.81 -4.12 29.76
CA PHE A 39 0.04 -4.64 28.68
C PHE A 39 0.88 -5.84 29.11
N GLN A 40 1.37 -5.86 30.35
CA GLN A 40 2.08 -7.01 30.89
C GLN A 40 1.19 -8.26 30.95
N ALA A 41 -0.08 -8.12 31.34
CA ALA A 41 -1.03 -9.23 31.35
C ALA A 41 -1.25 -9.78 29.93
N LEU A 42 -1.36 -8.90 28.92
CA LEU A 42 -1.43 -9.32 27.51
C LEU A 42 -0.17 -10.04 27.04
N ARG A 43 1.02 -9.53 27.40
CA ARG A 43 2.31 -10.18 27.11
C ARG A 43 2.38 -11.57 27.74
N SER A 44 1.93 -11.73 28.99
CA SER A 44 1.84 -13.03 29.65
C SER A 44 0.86 -13.97 28.94
N ARG A 45 -0.28 -13.46 28.47
CA ARG A 45 -1.28 -14.24 27.74
C ARG A 45 -0.75 -14.78 26.41
N ILE A 46 -0.04 -13.98 25.61
CA ILE A 46 0.59 -14.48 24.38
C ILE A 46 1.79 -15.39 24.64
N SER A 47 2.35 -15.36 25.85
CA SER A 47 3.43 -16.28 26.26
C SER A 47 2.90 -17.63 26.73
N SER A 48 1.58 -17.78 26.91
CA SER A 48 1.02 -19.01 27.47
C SER A 48 0.95 -20.10 26.41
N GLU A 49 0.85 -21.34 26.89
CA GLU A 49 0.59 -22.52 26.07
C GLU A 49 -0.77 -22.47 25.34
N SER A 50 -1.67 -21.57 25.76
CA SER A 50 -2.98 -21.38 25.14
C SER A 50 -2.93 -20.58 23.84
N LEU A 51 -1.78 -20.02 23.45
CA LEU A 51 -1.63 -19.30 22.19
C LEU A 51 -1.77 -20.26 21.00
N VAL A 52 -2.59 -19.90 20.02
CA VAL A 52 -2.81 -20.70 18.80
C VAL A 52 -2.73 -19.82 17.55
N PHE A 53 -2.03 -20.29 16.52
CA PHE A 53 -2.06 -19.70 15.17
C PHE A 53 -2.86 -20.62 14.24
N MET A 54 -3.85 -20.07 13.56
CA MET A 54 -4.60 -20.79 12.53
C MET A 54 -4.15 -20.34 11.15
N VAL A 55 -3.70 -21.25 10.30
CA VAL A 55 -3.40 -20.94 8.90
C VAL A 55 -4.73 -20.72 8.17
N CYS A 56 -4.92 -19.58 7.53
CA CYS A 56 -6.16 -19.27 6.83
C CYS A 56 -6.36 -20.21 5.64
N ASN A 57 -7.62 -20.56 5.37
CA ASN A 57 -8.03 -21.47 4.29
C ASN A 57 -7.34 -22.84 4.39
N SER A 58 -7.10 -23.30 5.61
CA SER A 58 -6.42 -24.55 5.90
C SER A 58 -6.93 -25.11 7.24
N PRO A 59 -6.93 -26.45 7.45
CA PRO A 59 -7.25 -27.05 8.75
C PRO A 59 -6.12 -26.95 9.78
N ILE A 60 -4.99 -26.32 9.43
CA ILE A 60 -3.79 -26.27 10.28
C ILE A 60 -3.95 -25.27 11.44
N LEU A 61 -3.82 -25.78 12.66
CA LEU A 61 -3.66 -25.04 13.91
C LEU A 61 -2.28 -25.32 14.49
N LEU A 62 -1.60 -24.28 14.97
CA LEU A 62 -0.25 -24.33 15.50
C LEU A 62 -0.24 -23.77 16.93
N TRP A 63 0.29 -24.53 17.88
CA TRP A 63 0.56 -24.10 19.25
C TRP A 63 2.06 -23.86 19.40
N PRO A 64 2.53 -22.62 19.20
CA PRO A 64 3.96 -22.33 19.20
C PRO A 64 4.62 -22.58 20.57
N ASN A 65 3.88 -22.35 21.66
CA ASN A 65 4.43 -22.40 23.03
C ASN A 65 4.34 -23.78 23.70
N LYS A 66 3.65 -24.77 23.10
CA LYS A 66 3.56 -26.15 23.61
C LYS A 66 4.56 -27.07 22.90
N THR A 67 5.86 -26.77 23.03
CA THR A 67 6.94 -27.52 22.36
C THR A 67 6.62 -27.80 20.88
N PHE A 68 6.20 -26.75 20.16
CA PHE A 68 5.63 -26.80 18.81
C PHE A 68 4.64 -27.97 18.60
N HIS A 69 3.34 -27.69 18.70
CA HIS A 69 2.29 -28.68 18.38
C HIS A 69 1.45 -28.22 17.20
N SER A 70 1.10 -29.16 16.31
CA SER A 70 0.26 -28.92 15.13
C SER A 70 -0.97 -29.82 15.18
N SER A 71 -2.13 -29.34 14.70
CA SER A 71 -3.33 -30.18 14.54
C SER A 71 -3.16 -31.27 13.49
N LEU A 72 -2.20 -31.13 12.57
CA LEU A 72 -1.91 -32.07 11.50
C LEU A 72 -0.57 -32.75 11.73
N GLU A 73 -0.53 -34.07 11.89
CA GLU A 73 0.68 -34.85 12.22
C GLU A 73 1.80 -34.73 11.17
N SER A 74 1.44 -34.45 9.91
CA SER A 74 2.39 -34.24 8.82
C SER A 74 3.11 -32.89 8.89
N VAL A 75 2.60 -31.95 9.67
CA VAL A 75 3.20 -30.62 9.88
C VAL A 75 3.90 -30.60 11.23
N ARG A 76 5.20 -30.46 11.19
CA ARG A 76 6.10 -30.47 12.35
C ARG A 76 6.94 -29.20 12.36
N GLU A 77 7.73 -29.04 13.42
CA GLU A 77 8.58 -27.87 13.60
C GLU A 77 9.57 -27.70 12.44
N GLU A 78 10.09 -28.83 11.93
CA GLU A 78 11.06 -28.89 10.85
C GLU A 78 10.44 -28.83 9.46
N THR A 79 9.10 -28.74 9.35
CA THR A 79 8.42 -28.64 8.06
C THR A 79 8.88 -27.36 7.35
N PRO A 80 9.41 -27.48 6.11
CA PRO A 80 9.78 -26.33 5.30
C PRO A 80 8.58 -25.43 5.00
N CYS A 81 8.76 -24.11 5.02
CA CYS A 81 7.70 -23.14 4.76
C CYS A 81 6.97 -23.37 3.43
N ARG A 82 7.68 -23.81 2.38
CA ARG A 82 7.08 -24.10 1.07
C ARG A 82 6.01 -25.21 1.11
N ASP A 83 6.09 -26.12 2.07
CA ASP A 83 5.20 -27.28 2.13
C ASP A 83 3.85 -26.88 2.75
N ILE A 84 3.79 -25.78 3.51
CA ILE A 84 2.54 -25.24 4.05
C ILE A 84 1.56 -24.83 2.96
N GLN A 85 2.05 -24.33 1.81
CA GLN A 85 1.18 -23.92 0.72
C GLN A 85 0.35 -25.08 0.14
N GLN A 86 0.85 -26.32 0.23
CA GLN A 86 0.14 -27.50 -0.26
C GLN A 86 -1.15 -27.78 0.54
N HIS A 87 -1.25 -27.23 1.75
CA HIS A 87 -2.37 -27.39 2.67
C HIS A 87 -3.34 -26.21 2.68
N ILE A 88 -3.10 -25.18 1.86
CA ILE A 88 -3.98 -24.01 1.75
C ILE A 88 -4.92 -24.22 0.56
N GLU A 89 -6.22 -24.26 0.84
CA GLU A 89 -7.26 -24.26 -0.17
C GLU A 89 -7.24 -22.92 -0.91
N LEU A 90 -7.17 -22.97 -2.25
CA LEU A 90 -7.35 -21.79 -3.08
C LEU A 90 -8.84 -21.43 -3.03
N GLU A 91 -9.18 -20.22 -2.57
CA GLU A 91 -10.51 -19.69 -2.78
C GLU A 91 -10.75 -19.55 -4.30
N ASP A 92 -11.52 -20.48 -4.87
CA ASP A 92 -12.12 -20.31 -6.19
C ASP A 92 -13.16 -19.20 -6.09
N GLY A 93 -12.69 -17.95 -6.25
CA GLY A 93 -13.57 -16.82 -6.52
C GLY A 93 -14.45 -17.18 -7.71
N ALA A 94 -15.77 -17.21 -7.49
CA ALA A 94 -16.79 -17.57 -8.46
C ALA A 94 -16.82 -16.60 -9.67
N ASN A 95 -15.82 -16.69 -10.57
CA ASN A 95 -15.88 -16.26 -11.97
C ASN A 95 -14.60 -16.50 -12.79
N ARG A 96 -13.74 -17.46 -12.46
CA ARG A 96 -12.65 -17.87 -13.38
C ARG A 96 -13.05 -19.10 -14.19
N LYS A 97 -13.76 -18.88 -15.29
CA LYS A 97 -13.85 -19.87 -16.38
C LYS A 97 -12.44 -20.20 -16.85
N SER A 98 -12.01 -21.43 -16.60
CA SER A 98 -10.88 -22.16 -17.19
C SER A 98 -10.06 -21.43 -18.27
N SER A 99 -9.24 -20.46 -17.87
CA SER A 99 -8.15 -19.97 -18.71
C SER A 99 -6.96 -20.91 -18.50
N LYS A 100 -6.48 -21.53 -19.57
CA LYS A 100 -5.25 -22.34 -19.61
C LYS A 100 -4.18 -21.68 -18.71
N ARG A 101 -3.77 -22.39 -17.66
CA ARG A 101 -2.70 -22.01 -16.74
C ARG A 101 -1.43 -21.74 -17.56
N ARG A 102 -1.20 -20.47 -17.91
CA ARG A 102 0.13 -19.97 -18.28
C ARG A 102 0.91 -19.79 -16.98
N ASP A 103 2.17 -20.22 -16.97
CA ASP A 103 3.10 -20.05 -15.87
C ASP A 103 3.04 -18.60 -15.37
N LYS A 104 2.43 -18.43 -14.20
CA LYS A 104 2.25 -17.13 -13.58
C LYS A 104 3.61 -16.75 -13.02
N LYS A 105 4.39 -16.01 -13.80
CA LYS A 105 5.63 -15.37 -13.35
C LYS A 105 5.27 -14.17 -12.46
N ASP A 106 4.51 -14.42 -11.39
CA ASP A 106 4.28 -13.44 -10.32
C ASP A 106 5.55 -13.46 -9.48
N ALA A 107 6.47 -12.54 -9.75
CA ALA A 107 7.78 -12.46 -9.11
C ALA A 107 7.73 -11.87 -7.68
N GLY A 108 6.55 -11.87 -7.05
CA GLY A 108 6.32 -11.34 -5.71
C GLY A 108 6.34 -12.44 -4.64
N PRO A 109 6.51 -12.06 -3.36
CA PRO A 109 6.50 -13.01 -2.25
C PRO A 109 5.12 -13.65 -2.07
N ILE A 110 5.11 -14.90 -1.60
CA ILE A 110 3.91 -15.67 -1.32
C ILE A 110 3.39 -15.30 0.07
N LEU A 111 2.17 -14.78 0.15
CA LEU A 111 1.54 -14.40 1.42
C LEU A 111 0.83 -15.59 2.08
N VAL A 112 1.21 -15.92 3.32
CA VAL A 112 0.54 -16.89 4.17
C VAL A 112 -0.14 -16.15 5.32
N ASN A 113 -1.46 -16.05 5.28
CA ASN A 113 -2.25 -15.38 6.33
C ASN A 113 -2.53 -16.34 7.49
N LEU A 114 -2.29 -15.89 8.71
CA LEU A 114 -2.60 -16.60 9.95
C LEU A 114 -3.56 -15.79 10.81
N LYS A 115 -4.42 -16.46 11.57
CA LYS A 115 -5.23 -15.84 12.62
C LYS A 115 -4.67 -16.16 14.00
N LEU A 116 -4.55 -15.13 14.83
CA LEU A 116 -4.24 -15.22 16.23
C LEU A 116 -5.50 -15.67 16.99
N LEU A 117 -5.39 -16.81 17.67
CA LEU A 117 -6.43 -17.40 18.50
C LEU A 117 -5.87 -17.71 19.89
N MET A 118 -6.78 -17.90 20.84
CA MET A 118 -6.45 -18.38 22.19
C MET A 118 -7.32 -19.60 22.47
N GLU A 119 -6.69 -20.71 22.84
CA GLU A 119 -7.39 -21.91 23.32
C GLU A 119 -8.15 -21.57 24.60
N VAL A 120 -9.46 -21.80 24.59
CA VAL A 120 -10.31 -21.67 25.77
C VAL A 120 -10.42 -23.06 26.38
N THR A 121 -9.49 -23.38 27.29
CA THR A 121 -9.61 -24.60 28.10
C THR A 121 -10.65 -24.34 29.19
N GLU A 122 -11.91 -24.70 28.97
CA GLU A 122 -12.86 -24.79 30.08
C GLU A 122 -12.55 -26.04 30.91
N SER A 123 -11.81 -25.84 31.99
CA SER A 123 -11.95 -26.66 33.21
C SER A 123 -11.80 -25.83 34.47
N GLU A 124 -12.21 -24.55 34.44
CA GLU A 124 -12.43 -23.85 35.69
C GLU A 124 -13.73 -24.34 36.31
N HIS A 125 -13.59 -25.09 37.40
CA HIS A 125 -14.62 -25.16 38.42
C HIS A 125 -15.18 -23.77 38.60
N SER A 126 -16.46 -23.60 38.27
CA SER A 126 -17.23 -22.37 38.44
C SER A 126 -17.17 -21.94 39.90
N GLY A 127 -16.08 -21.27 40.28
CA GLY A 127 -15.95 -20.55 41.52
C GLY A 127 -17.01 -19.46 41.44
N ALA A 128 -17.92 -19.46 42.40
CA ALA A 128 -19.07 -18.55 42.43
C ALA A 128 -18.62 -17.12 42.07
N LEU A 129 -19.21 -16.59 41.00
CA LEU A 129 -19.01 -15.20 40.57
C LEU A 129 -19.25 -14.29 41.78
N SER A 130 -18.17 -13.75 42.33
CA SER A 130 -18.24 -12.89 43.51
C SER A 130 -18.46 -11.46 43.05
N LEU A 131 -19.71 -11.01 43.17
CA LEU A 131 -20.09 -9.65 42.81
C LEU A 131 -19.69 -8.69 43.94
N CYS A 132 -18.58 -7.97 43.77
CA CYS A 132 -18.12 -6.98 44.75
C CYS A 132 -18.65 -5.58 44.38
N ARG A 133 -19.38 -4.95 45.29
CA ARG A 133 -19.86 -3.56 45.11
C ARG A 133 -18.73 -2.59 45.44
N VAL A 134 -18.17 -1.97 44.40
CA VAL A 134 -17.19 -0.88 44.57
C VAL A 134 -17.93 0.44 44.81
N THR A 135 -17.62 1.14 45.89
CA THR A 135 -18.25 2.41 46.30
C THR A 135 -17.63 3.64 45.63
N ASN A 136 -16.39 3.55 45.15
CA ASN A 136 -15.68 4.64 44.48
C ASN A 136 -15.89 4.60 42.97
N LYS A 137 -16.03 5.76 42.33
CA LYS A 137 -16.08 5.87 40.85
C LYS A 137 -14.76 5.37 40.26
N GLN A 138 -14.79 4.19 39.65
CA GLN A 138 -13.68 3.64 38.88
C GLN A 138 -13.92 3.89 37.39
N GLN A 139 -12.87 4.23 36.67
CA GLN A 139 -12.92 4.38 35.22
C GLN A 139 -12.16 3.22 34.59
N PHE A 140 -12.85 2.50 33.72
CA PHE A 140 -12.29 1.41 32.96
C PHE A 140 -12.14 1.84 31.51
N VAL A 141 -11.02 1.45 30.91
CA VAL A 141 -10.80 1.58 29.47
C VAL A 141 -10.77 0.18 28.89
N MET A 142 -11.62 -0.02 27.90
CA MET A 142 -11.62 -1.21 27.05
C MET A 142 -11.31 -0.76 25.64
N MET A 143 -10.34 -1.40 25.00
CA MET A 143 -10.07 -1.17 23.58
C MET A 143 -9.62 -2.45 22.89
N PRO A 144 -10.11 -2.72 21.68
CA PRO A 144 -9.59 -3.81 20.86
C PRO A 144 -8.21 -3.42 20.33
N LEU A 145 -7.19 -4.22 20.64
CA LEU A 145 -5.85 -4.07 20.06
C LEU A 145 -5.76 -4.97 18.82
N CYS A 146 -5.72 -4.36 17.65
CA CYS A 146 -5.51 -5.07 16.38
C CYS A 146 -4.05 -5.49 16.28
N MET A 147 -3.80 -6.78 16.45
CA MET A 147 -2.50 -7.39 16.22
C MET A 147 -2.34 -7.66 14.72
N ASP A 148 -1.22 -7.24 14.15
CA ASP A 148 -0.83 -7.48 12.76
C ASP A 148 0.69 -7.62 12.72
N CYS A 149 1.19 -8.85 12.69
CA CYS A 149 2.61 -9.17 12.76
C CYS A 149 3.05 -9.87 11.48
N VAL A 150 4.24 -9.54 10.99
CA VAL A 150 4.80 -10.09 9.76
C VAL A 150 6.17 -10.69 10.00
N ILE A 151 6.44 -11.83 9.37
CA ILE A 151 7.76 -12.47 9.31
C ILE A 151 8.03 -12.88 7.86
N ASP A 152 9.15 -12.42 7.33
CA ASP A 152 9.68 -12.85 6.04
C ASP A 152 10.48 -14.15 6.23
N ALA A 153 10.28 -15.13 5.35
CA ALA A 153 10.92 -16.43 5.41
C ALA A 153 11.22 -16.98 4.00
N GLY A 154 12.34 -17.69 3.84
CA GLY A 154 12.64 -18.44 2.63
C GLY A 154 11.89 -19.78 2.59
N GLY A 155 11.69 -20.35 1.41
CA GLY A 155 10.98 -21.62 1.26
C GLY A 155 11.62 -22.82 1.98
N HIS A 156 12.90 -22.74 2.31
CA HIS A 156 13.63 -23.76 3.08
C HIS A 156 13.66 -23.49 4.59
N ASP A 157 13.19 -22.33 5.03
CA ASP A 157 13.14 -22.01 6.46
C ASP A 157 12.13 -22.94 7.16
N MET A 158 12.46 -23.28 8.40
CA MET A 158 11.64 -24.18 9.22
C MET A 158 10.45 -23.42 9.82
N LEU A 159 9.28 -24.04 9.78
CA LEU A 159 8.05 -23.47 10.33
C LEU A 159 8.14 -23.12 11.82
N GLY A 160 8.91 -23.89 12.60
CA GLY A 160 9.19 -23.59 14.01
C GLY A 160 9.87 -22.24 14.22
N SER A 161 10.82 -21.89 13.35
CA SER A 161 11.52 -20.61 13.40
C SER A 161 10.57 -19.45 13.06
N VAL A 162 9.67 -19.64 12.09
CA VAL A 162 8.63 -18.67 11.75
C VAL A 162 7.66 -18.47 12.91
N CYS A 163 7.19 -19.56 13.52
CA CYS A 163 6.26 -19.49 14.66
C CYS A 163 6.89 -18.79 15.87
N SER A 164 8.14 -19.13 16.19
CA SER A 164 8.90 -18.46 17.25
C SER A 164 9.09 -16.97 16.93
N GLY A 165 9.43 -16.64 15.68
CA GLY A 165 9.54 -15.26 15.20
C GLY A 165 8.22 -14.48 15.32
N LEU A 166 7.09 -15.11 15.03
CA LEU A 166 5.76 -14.51 15.18
C LEU A 166 5.41 -14.25 16.65
N VAL A 167 5.78 -15.16 17.56
CA VAL A 167 5.61 -14.93 19.02
C VAL A 167 6.42 -13.71 19.46
N GLU A 168 7.70 -13.62 19.06
CA GLU A 168 8.53 -12.45 19.38
C GLU A 168 8.00 -11.16 18.73
N ALA A 169 7.49 -11.22 17.50
CA ALA A 169 6.85 -10.08 16.84
C ALA A 169 5.60 -9.60 17.61
N LEU A 170 4.77 -10.51 18.13
CA LEU A 170 3.63 -10.15 18.98
C LEU A 170 4.09 -9.44 20.27
N ARG A 171 5.16 -9.92 20.91
CA ARG A 171 5.72 -9.29 22.13
C ARG A 171 6.25 -7.90 21.85
N ALA A 172 7.01 -7.76 20.75
CA ALA A 172 7.56 -6.49 20.31
C ALA A 172 6.44 -5.50 19.99
N GLN A 173 5.45 -5.92 19.20
CA GLN A 173 4.29 -5.09 18.86
C GLN A 173 3.51 -4.63 20.09
N LEU A 174 3.22 -5.52 21.07
CA LEU A 174 2.58 -5.10 22.32
C LEU A 174 3.41 -4.07 23.10
N SER A 175 4.74 -4.18 23.05
CA SER A 175 5.64 -3.23 23.71
C SER A 175 5.63 -1.87 22.99
N ASP A 176 5.63 -1.86 21.65
CA ASP A 176 5.52 -0.62 20.87
C ASP A 176 4.13 0.02 20.99
N MET A 177 3.08 -0.78 21.09
CA MET A 177 1.72 -0.33 21.42
C MET A 177 1.66 0.32 22.80
N GLU A 178 2.27 -0.30 23.82
CA GLU A 178 2.39 0.27 25.16
C GLU A 178 3.07 1.65 25.11
N GLN A 179 4.22 1.77 24.46
CA GLN A 179 4.94 3.03 24.32
C GLN A 179 4.11 4.08 23.58
N THR A 180 3.41 3.70 22.51
CA THR A 180 2.54 4.59 21.75
C THR A 180 1.39 5.10 22.61
N VAL A 181 0.71 4.22 23.35
CA VAL A 181 -0.37 4.61 24.25
C VAL A 181 0.13 5.56 25.35
N LEU A 182 1.28 5.24 25.96
CA LEU A 182 1.87 6.10 27.00
C LEU A 182 2.30 7.47 26.47
N ARG A 183 2.85 7.54 25.24
CA ARG A 183 3.32 8.78 24.60
C ARG A 183 2.18 9.70 24.18
N TYR A 184 1.06 9.14 23.70
CA TYR A 184 -0.01 9.91 23.07
C TYR A 184 -1.32 9.98 23.89
N ARG A 185 -1.34 9.43 25.11
CA ARG A 185 -2.48 9.59 26.02
C ARG A 185 -2.78 11.06 26.29
N LYS A 186 -4.07 11.41 26.37
CA LYS A 186 -4.55 12.74 26.78
C LYS A 186 -5.44 12.56 28.00
N ASP A 187 -5.00 13.07 29.14
CA ASP A 187 -5.68 12.92 30.43
C ASP A 187 -6.04 11.45 30.72
N ARG A 188 -7.34 11.12 30.58
CA ARG A 188 -7.92 9.79 30.83
C ARG A 188 -8.33 9.05 29.56
N THR A 189 -7.96 9.58 28.39
CA THR A 189 -8.24 8.97 27.09
C THR A 189 -6.96 8.32 26.54
N LEU A 190 -7.09 7.07 26.12
CA LEU A 190 -6.00 6.30 25.53
C LEU A 190 -6.24 6.19 24.02
N PRO A 191 -5.29 6.58 23.16
CA PRO A 191 -5.43 6.38 21.73
C PRO A 191 -5.32 4.90 21.40
N VAL A 192 -6.07 4.43 20.40
CA VAL A 192 -5.94 3.06 19.90
C VAL A 192 -4.66 2.99 19.06
N PRO A 193 -3.65 2.17 19.43
CA PRO A 193 -2.45 2.01 18.61
C PRO A 193 -2.74 1.12 17.40
N GLN A 194 -2.20 1.48 16.24
CA GLN A 194 -2.45 0.80 14.97
C GLN A 194 -1.12 0.44 14.28
N PRO A 195 -0.91 -0.84 13.93
CA PRO A 195 0.29 -1.26 13.20
C PRO A 195 0.21 -0.93 11.72
N PHE A 196 1.33 -0.48 11.16
CA PHE A 196 1.54 -0.26 9.73
C PHE A 196 2.88 -0.89 9.33
N HIS A 197 2.90 -1.59 8.20
CA HIS A 197 4.09 -2.25 7.68
C HIS A 197 4.68 -1.43 6.54
N PHE A 198 6.00 -1.31 6.46
CA PHE A 198 6.71 -0.51 5.46
C PHE A 198 7.82 -1.34 4.81
N SER A 199 7.91 -1.27 3.48
CA SER A 199 9.05 -1.81 2.73
C SER A 199 10.07 -0.69 2.51
N LEU A 200 11.32 -0.93 2.91
CA LEU A 200 12.39 0.05 2.81
C LEU A 200 13.37 -0.33 1.69
N PRO A 201 13.97 0.65 0.97
CA PRO A 201 14.83 0.35 -0.18
C PRO A 201 16.03 -0.56 0.10
N ALA A 202 16.59 -0.48 1.31
CA ALA A 202 17.79 -1.23 1.71
C ALA A 202 17.48 -2.49 2.52
N SER A 203 16.20 -2.83 2.73
CA SER A 203 15.80 -3.97 3.56
C SER A 203 14.83 -4.86 2.80
N GLU A 204 15.13 -6.15 2.78
CA GLU A 204 14.20 -7.18 2.31
C GLU A 204 13.07 -7.43 3.31
N ARG A 205 13.22 -6.97 4.57
CA ARG A 205 12.23 -7.20 5.63
C ARG A 205 11.28 -6.02 5.78
N LEU A 206 10.02 -6.35 6.08
CA LEU A 206 9.03 -5.33 6.41
C LEU A 206 9.28 -4.74 7.81
N LEU A 207 9.33 -3.41 7.89
CA LEU A 207 9.36 -2.69 9.16
C LEU A 207 7.93 -2.45 9.65
N THR A 208 7.64 -2.80 10.91
CA THR A 208 6.36 -2.44 11.54
C THR A 208 6.53 -1.18 12.39
N VAL A 209 5.63 -0.20 12.20
CA VAL A 209 5.56 1.02 13.01
C VAL A 209 4.15 1.14 13.57
N ILE A 210 4.05 1.52 14.85
CA ILE A 210 2.78 1.71 15.54
C ILE A 210 2.42 3.20 15.57
N TYR A 211 1.28 3.55 15.00
CA TYR A 211 0.75 4.91 15.05
C TYR A 211 -0.53 5.00 15.90
N PRO A 212 -0.72 6.07 16.68
CA PRO A 212 -1.94 6.29 17.43
C PRO A 212 -3.09 6.71 16.50
N ALA A 213 -4.26 6.09 16.66
CA ALA A 213 -5.49 6.51 16.01
C ALA A 213 -5.87 7.94 16.46
N GLY A 214 -6.37 8.76 15.54
CA GLY A 214 -6.80 10.13 15.81
C GLY A 214 -5.67 11.18 15.84
N VAL A 215 -4.41 10.79 15.61
CA VAL A 215 -3.29 11.72 15.40
C VAL A 215 -2.93 11.75 13.92
N THR A 216 -2.92 12.94 13.31
CA THR A 216 -2.68 13.12 11.87
C THR A 216 -1.23 12.83 11.49
N ASP A 217 -0.95 12.58 10.21
CA ASP A 217 0.45 12.38 9.80
C ASP A 217 1.28 13.64 10.07
N ASP A 218 0.77 14.84 9.88
CA ASP A 218 1.55 16.07 10.14
C ASP A 218 2.00 16.20 11.60
N GLN A 219 1.18 15.73 12.55
CA GLN A 219 1.54 15.68 13.98
C GLN A 219 2.60 14.63 14.32
N LEU A 220 2.83 13.66 13.43
CA LEU A 220 3.79 12.57 13.60
C LEU A 220 5.13 12.84 12.89
N LEU A 221 5.36 14.06 12.39
CA LEU A 221 6.59 14.42 11.67
C LEU A 221 7.87 14.07 12.44
N SER A 222 7.96 14.47 13.71
CA SER A 222 9.17 14.23 14.52
C SER A 222 9.47 12.74 14.71
N VAL A 223 8.43 11.89 14.79
CA VAL A 223 8.60 10.43 14.87
C VAL A 223 9.14 9.89 13.55
N ARG A 224 8.64 10.39 12.41
CA ARG A 224 9.14 9.97 11.11
C ARG A 224 10.58 10.43 10.88
N GLU A 225 10.95 11.64 11.28
CA GLU A 225 12.35 12.10 11.20
C GLU A 225 13.29 11.21 12.03
N GLU A 226 12.84 10.74 13.19
CA GLU A 226 13.57 9.77 14.00
C GLU A 226 13.72 8.41 13.29
N LEU A 227 12.64 7.92 12.66
CA LEU A 227 12.67 6.69 11.86
C LEU A 227 13.60 6.81 10.65
N HIS A 228 13.60 7.95 9.96
CA HIS A 228 14.55 8.20 8.85
C HIS A 228 15.98 8.08 9.34
N ARG A 229 16.33 8.72 10.46
CA ARG A 229 17.67 8.66 11.03
C ARG A 229 18.03 7.24 11.49
N LYS A 230 17.08 6.52 12.08
CA LYS A 230 17.29 5.14 12.58
C LYS A 230 17.57 4.16 11.44
N HIS A 231 17.02 4.42 10.25
CA HIS A 231 17.12 3.54 9.08
C HIS A 231 17.98 4.12 7.95
N ASP A 232 18.79 5.15 8.25
CA ASP A 232 19.69 5.82 7.30
C ASP A 232 19.01 6.23 5.99
N LEU A 233 17.74 6.66 6.07
CA LEU A 233 16.96 7.07 4.91
C LEU A 233 17.17 8.56 4.61
N PRO A 234 17.24 8.93 3.32
CA PRO A 234 17.31 10.33 2.92
C PRO A 234 16.06 11.09 3.38
N SER A 235 16.21 12.37 3.67
CA SER A 235 15.10 13.27 4.03
C SER A 235 14.46 13.95 2.80
N ASP A 236 14.61 13.35 1.61
CA ASP A 236 14.13 13.89 0.33
C ASP A 236 12.67 13.53 0.01
N ARG A 237 12.14 12.46 0.62
CA ARG A 237 10.78 11.96 0.37
C ARG A 237 10.13 11.30 1.59
N PRO A 238 8.79 11.16 1.63
CA PRO A 238 8.12 10.39 2.67
C PRO A 238 8.36 8.88 2.52
N TYR A 239 8.73 8.21 3.62
CA TYR A 239 8.78 6.73 3.70
C TYR A 239 7.77 6.13 4.69
N PHE A 240 7.39 6.89 5.71
CA PHE A 240 6.64 6.37 6.86
C PHE A 240 5.27 7.02 7.07
N ARG A 241 4.72 7.76 6.10
CA ARG A 241 3.32 8.22 6.20
C ARG A 241 2.38 7.03 6.04
N ARG A 242 1.15 7.11 6.55
CA ARG A 242 0.22 5.96 6.48
C ARG A 242 -0.05 5.53 5.04
N ALA A 243 -0.03 6.47 4.10
CA ALA A 243 -0.16 6.19 2.67
C ALA A 243 1.00 5.34 2.09
N ASN A 244 2.18 5.36 2.72
CA ASN A 244 3.34 4.57 2.30
C ASN A 244 3.33 3.13 2.86
N ALA A 245 2.29 2.75 3.61
CA ALA A 245 2.18 1.40 4.14
C ALA A 245 2.18 0.37 3.00
N PHE A 246 2.89 -0.73 3.21
CA PHE A 246 3.00 -1.85 2.30
C PHE A 246 1.61 -2.44 2.03
N HIS A 247 1.27 -2.51 0.75
CA HIS A 247 0.05 -3.16 0.30
C HIS A 247 0.33 -4.64 0.04
N PHE A 248 -0.30 -5.52 0.83
CA PHE A 248 -0.01 -6.94 0.74
C PHE A 248 -0.54 -7.56 -0.56
N PRO A 249 0.22 -8.48 -1.19
CA PRO A 249 -0.26 -9.18 -2.38
C PRO A 249 -1.61 -9.87 -2.13
N GLY A 250 -2.56 -9.68 -3.04
CA GLY A 250 -3.90 -10.26 -2.94
C GLY A 250 -4.90 -9.47 -2.10
N GLU A 251 -4.49 -8.42 -1.37
CA GLU A 251 -5.45 -7.50 -0.76
C GLU A 251 -6.13 -6.64 -1.84
N ALA A 252 -7.46 -6.57 -1.81
CA ALA A 252 -8.21 -5.73 -2.72
C ALA A 252 -8.14 -4.26 -2.26
N TYR A 253 -7.92 -3.35 -3.21
CA TYR A 253 -8.11 -1.92 -2.97
C TYR A 253 -9.60 -1.61 -2.84
N LYS A 254 -9.98 -0.94 -1.75
CA LYS A 254 -11.39 -0.64 -1.43
C LYS A 254 -12.06 0.30 -2.42
N ASP A 255 -11.26 1.10 -3.13
CA ASP A 255 -11.74 2.06 -4.12
C ASP A 255 -11.94 1.43 -5.52
N GLY A 256 -11.48 0.20 -5.72
CA GLY A 256 -11.68 -0.56 -6.95
C GLY A 256 -10.76 -0.19 -8.12
N TYR A 257 -9.94 0.87 -8.02
CA TYR A 257 -9.05 1.24 -9.13
C TYR A 257 -7.82 0.32 -9.22
N LEU A 258 -7.44 -0.05 -10.43
CA LEU A 258 -6.20 -0.79 -10.66
C LEU A 258 -4.97 0.04 -10.26
N ARG A 259 -4.00 -0.62 -9.62
CA ARG A 259 -2.71 -0.03 -9.28
C ARG A 259 -1.63 -0.56 -10.19
N ASN A 260 -0.73 0.33 -10.59
CA ASN A 260 0.49 0.01 -11.33
C ASN A 260 0.31 -1.03 -12.46
N PRO A 261 -0.67 -0.91 -13.37
CA PRO A 261 -0.89 -1.91 -14.43
C PRO A 261 0.37 -2.18 -15.28
N HIS A 262 1.31 -1.21 -15.33
CA HIS A 262 2.56 -1.34 -16.05
C HIS A 262 3.51 -2.43 -15.51
N THR A 263 3.39 -2.84 -14.24
CA THR A 263 4.27 -3.88 -13.65
C THR A 263 4.01 -5.26 -14.23
N HIS A 264 2.88 -5.45 -14.90
CA HIS A 264 2.50 -6.71 -15.56
C HIS A 264 2.93 -6.76 -17.03
N LEU A 265 3.63 -5.74 -17.52
CA LEU A 265 4.11 -5.67 -18.89
C LEU A 265 5.54 -6.18 -19.00
N SER A 266 5.82 -6.88 -20.10
CA SER A 266 7.20 -7.22 -20.46
C SER A 266 7.94 -5.96 -20.92
N ALA A 267 9.15 -5.76 -20.38
CA ALA A 267 10.03 -4.71 -20.86
C ALA A 267 10.33 -4.90 -22.37
N PRO A 268 10.41 -3.82 -23.16
CA PRO A 268 10.70 -3.93 -24.58
C PRO A 268 12.17 -4.30 -24.77
N SER A 269 12.44 -5.16 -25.77
CA SER A 269 13.81 -5.44 -26.19
C SER A 269 14.35 -4.27 -27.03
N ILE A 270 15.28 -3.52 -26.45
CA ILE A 270 16.09 -2.49 -27.12
C ILE A 270 17.55 -2.82 -26.79
N GLU A 271 18.39 -2.90 -27.82
CA GLU A 271 19.83 -3.16 -27.65
C GLU A 271 20.48 -2.03 -26.85
N ASP A 272 21.19 -2.39 -25.79
CA ASP A 272 21.77 -1.48 -24.79
C ASP A 272 20.77 -0.47 -24.19
N GLY A 273 19.47 -0.77 -24.26
CA GLY A 273 18.41 0.08 -23.74
C GLY A 273 18.30 -0.01 -22.22
N LYS A 274 18.26 1.14 -21.55
CA LYS A 274 17.94 1.23 -20.12
C LYS A 274 16.48 1.59 -19.94
N LEU A 275 15.84 0.99 -18.95
CA LEU A 275 14.45 1.26 -18.58
C LEU A 275 14.41 2.25 -17.42
N PHE A 276 13.72 3.37 -17.62
CA PHE A 276 13.44 4.39 -16.61
C PHE A 276 11.94 4.50 -16.46
N VAL A 277 11.40 4.22 -15.28
CA VAL A 277 9.94 4.18 -15.03
C VAL A 277 9.59 4.98 -13.78
N VAL A 278 8.30 5.33 -13.68
CA VAL A 278 7.67 5.88 -12.48
C VAL A 278 8.08 5.08 -11.23
N ARG A 279 8.34 5.78 -10.13
CA ARG A 279 8.71 5.17 -8.85
C ARG A 279 7.55 5.29 -7.88
N GLY A 280 7.15 4.19 -7.27
CA GLY A 280 6.03 4.15 -6.34
C GLY A 280 4.73 3.68 -6.97
N VAL A 281 3.62 4.01 -6.33
CA VAL A 281 2.28 3.49 -6.62
C VAL A 281 1.38 4.62 -7.13
N TYR A 282 0.60 4.33 -8.16
CA TYR A 282 -0.45 5.20 -8.70
C TYR A 282 -1.67 4.36 -9.09
N SER A 283 -2.87 4.95 -9.10
CA SER A 283 -4.08 4.34 -9.65
C SER A 283 -4.29 4.74 -11.10
N TYR A 284 -4.81 3.80 -11.88
CA TYR A 284 -5.18 4.03 -13.27
C TYR A 284 -6.57 4.66 -13.35
N HIS A 285 -6.61 5.95 -13.68
CA HIS A 285 -7.85 6.66 -13.96
C HIS A 285 -8.11 6.74 -15.47
N HIS A 286 -9.31 6.34 -15.89
CA HIS A 286 -9.74 6.26 -17.30
C HIS A 286 -11.22 6.61 -17.45
N TYR A 287 -11.73 6.63 -18.68
CA TYR A 287 -13.10 7.03 -18.98
C TYR A 287 -14.15 6.15 -18.31
N MET A 288 -15.35 6.73 -18.13
CA MET A 288 -16.52 6.05 -17.57
C MET A 288 -16.41 5.66 -16.09
N GLN A 289 -15.33 6.04 -15.41
CA GLN A 289 -15.20 5.92 -13.97
C GLN A 289 -16.01 7.01 -13.23
N ASP A 290 -16.24 6.79 -11.94
CA ASP A 290 -16.91 7.74 -11.03
C ASP A 290 -18.34 8.12 -11.42
N ARG A 291 -18.97 7.30 -12.27
CA ARG A 291 -20.32 7.54 -12.83
C ARG A 291 -20.39 8.80 -13.71
N VAL A 292 -19.29 9.16 -14.36
CA VAL A 292 -19.22 10.27 -15.32
C VAL A 292 -18.93 9.71 -16.71
N ASP A 293 -19.79 10.03 -17.67
CA ASP A 293 -19.51 9.82 -19.10
C ASP A 293 -18.66 10.98 -19.60
N ASP A 294 -17.34 10.81 -19.49
CA ASP A 294 -16.33 11.74 -19.94
C ASP A 294 -15.68 11.37 -21.27
N ASN A 295 -16.31 10.44 -21.99
CA ASN A 295 -15.83 9.99 -23.28
C ASN A 295 -15.77 11.15 -24.28
N GLY A 296 -14.59 11.38 -24.84
CA GLY A 296 -14.32 12.42 -25.83
C GLY A 296 -13.89 13.79 -25.28
N TRP A 297 -13.85 13.97 -23.96
CA TRP A 297 -13.41 15.26 -23.37
C TRP A 297 -12.62 15.16 -22.06
N GLY A 298 -12.63 14.00 -21.39
CA GLY A 298 -12.04 13.81 -20.07
C GLY A 298 -10.56 13.44 -20.03
N CYS A 299 -9.89 13.22 -21.18
CA CYS A 299 -8.59 12.53 -21.22
C CYS A 299 -7.52 13.18 -20.32
N ALA A 300 -7.42 14.51 -20.35
CA ALA A 300 -6.49 15.25 -19.50
C ALA A 300 -6.91 15.26 -18.03
N TYR A 301 -8.22 15.23 -17.73
CA TYR A 301 -8.72 15.09 -16.36
C TYR A 301 -8.31 13.74 -15.76
N ARG A 302 -8.45 12.65 -16.52
CA ARG A 302 -8.06 11.30 -16.09
C ARG A 302 -6.55 11.14 -15.92
N SER A 303 -5.76 11.74 -16.81
CA SER A 303 -4.30 11.81 -16.64
C SER A 303 -3.91 12.60 -15.38
N LEU A 304 -4.55 13.74 -15.13
CA LEU A 304 -4.38 14.52 -13.89
C LEU A 304 -4.77 13.72 -12.64
N GLN A 305 -5.89 12.98 -12.68
CA GLN A 305 -6.30 12.11 -11.57
C GLN A 305 -5.26 11.02 -11.28
N THR A 306 -4.67 10.43 -12.33
CA THR A 306 -3.55 9.48 -12.20
C THR A 306 -2.34 10.14 -11.51
N ILE A 307 -1.96 11.35 -11.89
CA ILE A 307 -0.86 12.10 -11.23
C ILE A 307 -1.21 12.42 -9.77
N CYS A 308 -2.41 12.94 -9.49
CA CYS A 308 -2.87 13.21 -8.13
C CYS A 308 -2.85 11.96 -7.25
N SER A 309 -3.24 10.81 -7.81
CA SER A 309 -3.21 9.53 -7.09
C SER A 309 -1.80 9.10 -6.70
N TRP A 310 -0.79 9.43 -7.53
CA TRP A 310 0.61 9.16 -7.21
C TRP A 310 1.04 10.00 -6.02
N PHE A 311 0.78 11.32 -6.02
CA PHE A 311 1.13 12.19 -4.90
C PHE A 311 0.43 11.75 -3.60
N GLN A 312 -0.83 11.32 -3.70
CA GLN A 312 -1.57 10.78 -2.57
C GLN A 312 -0.92 9.50 -2.02
N GLN A 313 -0.65 8.52 -2.90
CA GLN A 313 -0.11 7.22 -2.50
C GLN A 313 1.38 7.28 -2.08
N GLN A 314 2.12 8.29 -2.53
CA GLN A 314 3.48 8.54 -2.07
C GLN A 314 3.51 9.38 -0.78
N GLY A 315 2.35 9.77 -0.24
CA GLY A 315 2.25 10.51 1.01
C GLY A 315 2.61 12.00 0.91
N TYR A 316 2.65 12.58 -0.29
CA TYR A 316 2.85 14.03 -0.44
C TYR A 316 1.58 14.84 -0.11
N THR A 317 0.41 14.20 -0.16
CA THR A 317 -0.86 14.85 0.16
C THR A 317 -1.84 13.88 0.80
N GLU A 318 -2.64 14.38 1.74
CA GLU A 318 -3.81 13.66 2.28
C GLU A 318 -5.09 13.97 1.48
N ARG A 319 -5.03 14.90 0.51
CA ARG A 319 -6.19 15.24 -0.31
C ARG A 319 -6.58 14.06 -1.19
N SER A 320 -7.89 13.85 -1.33
CA SER A 320 -8.44 12.88 -2.27
C SER A 320 -8.15 13.29 -3.72
N VAL A 321 -8.08 12.30 -4.61
CA VAL A 321 -8.05 12.54 -6.06
C VAL A 321 -9.26 13.41 -6.46
N PRO A 322 -9.04 14.54 -7.17
CA PRO A 322 -10.11 15.48 -7.46
C PRO A 322 -11.05 14.96 -8.55
N THR A 323 -12.33 15.26 -8.42
CA THR A 323 -13.35 15.05 -9.46
C THR A 323 -13.22 16.08 -10.60
N HIS A 324 -13.81 15.83 -11.77
CA HIS A 324 -13.83 16.81 -12.87
C HIS A 324 -14.35 18.17 -12.42
N LYS A 325 -15.41 18.19 -11.59
CA LYS A 325 -15.99 19.43 -11.08
C LYS A 325 -15.02 20.18 -10.16
N GLN A 326 -14.26 19.48 -9.32
CA GLN A 326 -13.23 20.11 -8.47
C GLN A 326 -12.06 20.64 -9.29
N ILE A 327 -11.67 19.92 -10.35
CA ILE A 327 -10.64 20.38 -11.30
C ILE A 327 -11.11 21.66 -12.01
N GLN A 328 -12.34 21.67 -12.50
CA GLN A 328 -12.95 22.85 -13.15
C GLN A 328 -13.06 24.03 -12.18
N GLN A 329 -13.48 23.78 -10.94
CA GLN A 329 -13.56 24.80 -9.90
C GLN A 329 -12.18 25.41 -9.63
N ALA A 330 -11.14 24.58 -9.52
CA ALA A 330 -9.77 25.07 -9.30
C ALA A 330 -9.31 26.01 -10.42
N LEU A 331 -9.66 25.73 -11.68
CA LEU A 331 -9.34 26.61 -12.81
C LEU A 331 -10.11 27.93 -12.79
N VAL A 332 -11.36 27.91 -12.33
CA VAL A 332 -12.15 29.14 -12.11
C VAL A 332 -11.55 29.95 -10.96
N ASP A 333 -11.18 29.29 -9.86
CA ASP A 333 -10.66 29.94 -8.66
C ASP A 333 -9.33 30.68 -8.91
N VAL A 334 -8.47 30.14 -9.79
CA VAL A 334 -7.21 30.80 -10.18
C VAL A 334 -7.39 31.84 -11.31
N GLY A 335 -8.62 32.03 -11.80
CA GLY A 335 -8.94 32.99 -12.86
C GLY A 335 -8.51 32.57 -14.27
N ASP A 336 -8.18 31.29 -14.48
CA ASP A 336 -7.82 30.76 -15.81
C ASP A 336 -9.07 30.54 -16.69
N LYS A 337 -10.21 30.22 -16.07
CA LYS A 337 -11.49 29.96 -16.76
C LYS A 337 -12.63 30.78 -16.17
N GLU A 338 -13.58 31.14 -17.03
CA GLU A 338 -14.83 31.80 -16.63
C GLU A 338 -15.73 30.86 -15.79
N PRO A 339 -16.61 31.39 -14.91
CA PRO A 339 -17.49 30.57 -14.07
C PRO A 339 -18.38 29.57 -14.83
N SER A 340 -18.72 29.86 -16.10
CA SER A 340 -19.48 28.95 -16.97
C SER A 340 -18.73 27.66 -17.33
N PHE A 341 -17.41 27.60 -17.10
CA PHE A 341 -16.60 26.39 -17.29
C PHE A 341 -16.96 25.29 -16.29
N LEU A 342 -17.45 25.65 -15.11
CA LEU A 342 -17.85 24.72 -14.07
C LEU A 342 -19.07 23.89 -14.50
N GLY A 343 -18.92 22.57 -14.48
CA GLY A 343 -19.94 21.62 -14.97
C GLY A 343 -19.98 21.48 -16.49
N SER A 344 -19.09 22.13 -17.23
CA SER A 344 -18.97 21.95 -18.67
C SER A 344 -18.35 20.60 -19.03
N ARG A 345 -18.37 20.26 -20.33
CA ARG A 345 -17.66 19.12 -20.92
C ARG A 345 -16.46 19.56 -21.76
N GLN A 346 -15.85 20.69 -21.40
CA GLN A 346 -14.70 21.21 -22.13
C GLN A 346 -13.42 20.48 -21.71
N TRP A 347 -12.58 20.16 -22.71
CA TRP A 347 -11.26 19.59 -22.48
C TRP A 347 -10.30 20.63 -21.88
N ILE A 348 -9.23 20.15 -21.24
CA ILE A 348 -8.15 20.95 -20.66
C ILE A 348 -6.80 20.46 -21.22
N GLY A 349 -5.78 21.32 -21.21
CA GLY A 349 -4.43 21.00 -21.66
C GLY A 349 -3.40 20.95 -20.53
N SER A 350 -2.13 20.80 -20.92
CA SER A 350 -1.00 20.69 -19.98
C SER A 350 -0.82 21.93 -19.08
N ILE A 351 -1.24 23.11 -19.54
CA ILE A 351 -1.16 24.36 -18.77
C ILE A 351 -2.20 24.36 -17.65
N GLU A 352 -3.44 24.01 -17.97
CA GLU A 352 -4.50 23.87 -16.98
C GLU A 352 -4.20 22.76 -15.97
N VAL A 353 -3.65 21.62 -16.42
CA VAL A 353 -3.23 20.53 -15.53
C VAL A 353 -2.16 21.02 -14.53
N GLN A 354 -1.16 21.78 -15.00
CA GLN A 354 -0.15 22.41 -14.13
C GLN A 354 -0.80 23.36 -13.11
N ALA A 355 -1.69 24.24 -13.56
CA ALA A 355 -2.37 25.20 -12.69
C ALA A 355 -3.18 24.49 -11.60
N VAL A 356 -3.87 23.40 -11.93
CA VAL A 356 -4.65 22.61 -10.97
C VAL A 356 -3.75 21.86 -9.99
N LEU A 357 -2.64 21.26 -10.43
CA LEU A 357 -1.67 20.63 -9.53
C LEU A 357 -1.11 21.63 -8.52
N ASN A 358 -0.78 22.84 -8.98
CA ASN A 358 -0.31 23.90 -8.10
C ASN A 358 -1.39 24.35 -7.11
N GLN A 359 -2.59 24.66 -7.60
CA GLN A 359 -3.70 25.14 -6.77
C GLN A 359 -4.17 24.12 -5.73
N LEU A 360 -4.29 22.85 -6.13
CA LEU A 360 -4.85 21.82 -5.26
C LEU A 360 -3.80 21.15 -4.37
N LEU A 361 -2.58 20.97 -4.84
CA LEU A 361 -1.56 20.18 -4.14
C LEU A 361 -0.31 21.00 -3.77
N GLY A 362 -0.18 22.24 -4.22
CA GLY A 362 1.05 23.03 -4.02
C GLY A 362 2.24 22.50 -4.83
N VAL A 363 1.99 21.69 -5.88
CA VAL A 363 3.03 21.08 -6.69
C VAL A 363 3.48 22.05 -7.79
N ASN A 364 4.80 22.19 -7.95
CA ASN A 364 5.39 22.88 -9.07
C ASN A 364 5.73 21.87 -10.17
N SER A 365 5.28 22.12 -11.40
CA SER A 365 5.56 21.26 -12.56
C SER A 365 6.39 22.00 -13.60
N LYS A 366 7.03 21.26 -14.49
CA LYS A 366 7.76 21.80 -15.64
C LYS A 366 7.08 21.35 -16.93
N ILE A 367 6.99 22.26 -17.91
CA ILE A 367 6.44 21.92 -19.24
C ILE A 367 7.59 21.86 -20.24
N LEU A 368 7.73 20.71 -20.91
CA LEU A 368 8.57 20.53 -22.08
C LEU A 368 7.73 20.73 -23.33
N PHE A 369 8.09 21.73 -24.12
CA PHE A 369 7.44 22.02 -25.39
C PHE A 369 8.09 21.18 -26.50
N VAL A 370 7.27 20.50 -27.29
CA VAL A 370 7.69 19.69 -28.42
C VAL A 370 6.91 20.16 -29.65
N SER A 371 7.60 20.63 -30.69
CA SER A 371 6.90 21.30 -31.80
C SER A 371 6.15 20.31 -32.70
N ARG A 372 6.60 19.05 -32.74
CA ARG A 372 6.01 17.96 -33.52
C ARG A 372 6.19 16.63 -32.79
N GLY A 373 5.22 15.72 -32.84
CA GLY A 373 5.35 14.40 -32.20
C GLY A 373 6.58 13.59 -32.63
N SER A 374 7.07 13.79 -33.86
CA SER A 374 8.32 13.18 -34.34
C SER A 374 9.56 13.60 -33.53
N GLU A 375 9.52 14.76 -32.88
CA GLU A 375 10.61 15.31 -32.06
C GLU A 375 10.59 14.75 -30.63
N LEU A 376 9.52 14.07 -30.19
CA LEU A 376 9.44 13.52 -28.84
C LEU A 376 10.57 12.52 -28.57
N GLY A 377 11.02 11.80 -29.60
CA GLY A 377 12.18 10.89 -29.48
C GLY A 377 13.47 11.61 -29.07
N SER A 378 13.64 12.89 -29.44
CA SER A 378 14.80 13.70 -29.03
C SER A 378 14.82 14.05 -27.53
N LYS A 379 13.68 13.84 -26.84
CA LYS A 379 13.51 14.13 -25.41
C LYS A 379 13.85 12.97 -24.49
N GLY A 380 14.39 11.87 -25.03
CA GLY A 380 14.73 10.66 -24.28
C GLY A 380 15.58 10.90 -23.04
N ARG A 381 16.64 11.72 -23.16
CA ARG A 381 17.50 12.06 -22.01
C ARG A 381 16.76 12.83 -20.92
N GLU A 382 15.96 13.82 -21.31
CA GLU A 382 15.17 14.65 -20.39
C GLU A 382 14.15 13.79 -19.62
N LEU A 383 13.46 12.89 -20.30
CA LEU A 383 12.50 11.96 -19.70
C LEU A 383 13.18 10.91 -18.81
N ALA A 384 14.30 10.34 -19.25
CA ALA A 384 15.06 9.38 -18.45
C ALA A 384 15.55 10.01 -17.14
N THR A 385 16.07 11.24 -17.21
CA THR A 385 16.47 12.00 -16.02
C THR A 385 15.29 12.26 -15.10
N HIS A 386 14.13 12.68 -15.63
CA HIS A 386 12.92 12.88 -14.84
C HIS A 386 12.52 11.65 -14.04
N PHE A 387 12.45 10.48 -14.69
CA PHE A 387 12.07 9.24 -13.98
C PHE A 387 13.14 8.80 -12.97
N GLN A 388 14.41 9.12 -13.21
CA GLN A 388 15.50 8.81 -12.29
C GLN A 388 15.53 9.73 -11.07
N THR A 389 15.26 11.04 -11.23
CA THR A 389 15.35 12.03 -10.14
C THR A 389 14.02 12.23 -9.43
N GLU A 390 12.93 12.44 -10.17
CA GLU A 390 11.58 12.70 -9.67
C GLU A 390 10.76 11.41 -9.60
N GLY A 391 10.65 10.69 -10.71
CA GLY A 391 9.91 9.44 -10.80
C GLY A 391 8.39 9.58 -10.76
N THR A 392 7.84 10.77 -11.05
CA THR A 392 6.39 11.01 -11.15
C THR A 392 5.83 10.58 -12.52
N PRO A 393 4.54 10.23 -12.63
CA PRO A 393 3.86 10.11 -13.92
C PRO A 393 3.84 11.46 -14.65
N ILE A 394 3.98 11.43 -15.97
CA ILE A 394 4.04 12.62 -16.84
C ILE A 394 2.76 12.66 -17.68
N MET A 395 2.09 13.81 -17.76
CA MET A 395 0.98 13.98 -18.72
C MET A 395 1.53 14.49 -20.05
N ILE A 396 1.10 13.93 -21.17
CA ILE A 396 1.38 14.45 -22.52
C ILE A 396 0.08 14.87 -23.18
N GLY A 397 0.02 16.10 -23.66
CA GLY A 397 -1.10 16.64 -24.44
C GLY A 397 -0.68 16.91 -25.89
N GLY A 398 -1.48 16.43 -26.84
CA GLY A 398 -1.35 16.66 -28.28
C GLY A 398 -2.70 16.97 -28.89
N GLY A 399 -2.94 18.25 -29.23
CA GLY A 399 -4.26 18.73 -29.63
C GLY A 399 -5.33 18.49 -28.55
N VAL A 400 -6.39 17.74 -28.90
CA VAL A 400 -7.50 17.40 -27.99
C VAL A 400 -7.31 16.07 -27.25
N LEU A 401 -6.16 15.40 -27.45
CA LEU A 401 -5.85 14.11 -26.85
C LEU A 401 -4.81 14.27 -25.75
N ALA A 402 -4.94 13.47 -24.71
CA ALA A 402 -3.99 13.40 -23.62
C ALA A 402 -3.70 11.95 -23.26
N HIS A 403 -2.45 11.68 -22.88
CA HIS A 403 -2.02 10.37 -22.36
C HIS A 403 -1.12 10.58 -21.13
N THR A 404 -0.81 9.49 -20.44
CA THR A 404 0.15 9.52 -19.32
C THR A 404 1.37 8.68 -19.68
N ILE A 405 2.56 9.28 -19.66
CA ILE A 405 3.83 8.58 -19.81
C ILE A 405 4.27 8.11 -18.43
N LEU A 406 4.50 6.81 -18.29
CA LEU A 406 4.94 6.15 -17.05
C LEU A 406 6.41 5.74 -17.09
N GLY A 407 7.07 5.87 -18.24
CA GLY A 407 8.46 5.50 -18.39
C GLY A 407 8.96 5.59 -19.82
N VAL A 408 10.28 5.45 -19.96
CA VAL A 408 10.97 5.35 -21.23
C VAL A 408 11.98 4.21 -21.20
N ALA A 409 12.01 3.42 -22.26
CA ALA A 409 13.13 2.53 -22.56
C ALA A 409 14.00 3.24 -23.59
N TRP A 410 15.23 3.60 -23.23
CA TRP A 410 16.08 4.46 -24.04
C TRP A 410 17.51 3.91 -24.13
N SER A 411 18.02 3.80 -25.35
CA SER A 411 19.41 3.46 -25.66
C SER A 411 20.15 4.75 -26.01
N GLU A 412 21.08 5.15 -25.15
CA GLU A 412 21.89 6.35 -25.37
C GLU A 412 22.81 6.20 -26.59
N THR A 413 23.27 4.98 -26.87
CA THR A 413 24.17 4.67 -27.99
C THR A 413 23.46 4.75 -29.34
N SER A 414 22.29 4.11 -29.47
CA SER A 414 21.56 4.02 -30.75
C SER A 414 20.55 5.16 -30.95
N GLY A 415 20.19 5.88 -29.88
CA GLY A 415 19.11 6.85 -29.86
C GLY A 415 17.71 6.23 -29.92
N GLN A 416 17.60 4.89 -29.97
CA GLN A 416 16.30 4.21 -29.97
C GLN A 416 15.57 4.44 -28.64
N ILE A 417 14.28 4.73 -28.75
CA ILE A 417 13.42 5.01 -27.60
C ILE A 417 12.03 4.39 -27.78
N ARG A 418 11.47 3.91 -26.67
CA ARG A 418 10.06 3.54 -26.54
C ARG A 418 9.46 4.19 -25.31
N PHE A 419 8.20 4.58 -25.42
CA PHE A 419 7.45 5.24 -24.35
C PHE A 419 6.48 4.23 -23.74
N LEU A 420 6.46 4.16 -22.42
CA LEU A 420 5.46 3.42 -21.68
C LEU A 420 4.26 4.33 -21.45
N ILE A 421 3.16 4.07 -22.16
CA ILE A 421 1.95 4.90 -22.14
C ILE A 421 0.85 4.20 -21.36
N LEU A 422 0.13 5.00 -20.57
CA LEU A 422 -1.14 4.67 -19.96
C LEU A 422 -2.23 5.53 -20.61
N ASP A 423 -3.17 4.86 -21.26
CA ASP A 423 -4.19 5.48 -22.11
C ASP A 423 -5.47 5.79 -21.32
N PRO A 424 -5.79 7.07 -21.02
CA PRO A 424 -7.00 7.41 -20.27
C PRO A 424 -8.31 7.15 -21.04
N HIS A 425 -8.27 6.82 -22.34
CA HIS A 425 -9.47 6.66 -23.17
C HIS A 425 -10.14 5.30 -23.04
N TYR A 426 -9.56 4.36 -22.29
CA TYR A 426 -10.20 3.07 -22.02
C TYR A 426 -11.55 3.28 -21.35
N THR A 427 -12.59 2.55 -21.80
CA THR A 427 -13.98 2.67 -21.31
C THR A 427 -14.52 1.37 -20.71
N GLY A 428 -13.68 0.33 -20.62
CA GLY A 428 -14.10 -0.98 -20.11
C GLY A 428 -14.05 -1.06 -18.59
N GLY A 429 -14.37 -2.25 -18.05
CA GLY A 429 -14.23 -2.50 -16.61
C GLY A 429 -12.77 -2.67 -16.17
N GLU A 430 -12.57 -2.74 -14.85
CA GLU A 430 -11.26 -2.92 -14.17
C GLU A 430 -10.68 -4.33 -14.36
N ASP A 431 -10.47 -4.73 -15.62
CA ASP A 431 -9.89 -6.01 -16.02
C ASP A 431 -8.46 -5.82 -16.50
N LEU A 432 -7.50 -6.18 -15.63
CA LEU A 432 -6.08 -6.01 -15.89
C LEU A 432 -5.64 -6.71 -17.19
N GLN A 433 -6.15 -7.91 -17.45
CA GLN A 433 -5.79 -8.68 -18.64
C GLN A 433 -6.22 -7.96 -19.92
N THR A 434 -7.45 -7.45 -19.97
CA THR A 434 -7.96 -6.66 -21.09
C THR A 434 -7.11 -5.40 -21.30
N ILE A 435 -6.73 -4.72 -20.22
CA ILE A 435 -5.93 -3.48 -20.28
C ILE A 435 -4.52 -3.74 -20.81
N THR A 436 -3.88 -4.84 -20.40
CA THR A 436 -2.55 -5.21 -20.89
C THR A 436 -2.59 -5.76 -22.31
N ASP A 437 -3.56 -6.62 -22.63
CA ASP A 437 -3.64 -7.31 -23.93
C ASP A 437 -4.10 -6.37 -25.06
N LYS A 438 -4.98 -5.39 -24.76
CA LYS A 438 -5.42 -4.37 -25.74
C LYS A 438 -4.45 -3.19 -25.87
N GLY A 439 -3.37 -3.16 -25.08
CA GLY A 439 -2.37 -2.09 -25.14
C GLY A 439 -2.80 -0.75 -24.51
N CYS A 440 -3.83 -0.74 -23.66
CA CYS A 440 -4.23 0.46 -22.91
C CYS A 440 -3.18 0.86 -21.86
N SER A 441 -2.37 -0.10 -21.41
CA SER A 441 -1.07 0.16 -20.78
C SER A 441 -0.04 -0.60 -21.60
N GLY A 442 0.94 0.08 -22.20
CA GLY A 442 1.84 -0.56 -23.15
C GLY A 442 3.05 0.26 -23.55
N PHE A 443 4.10 -0.42 -24.02
CA PHE A 443 5.24 0.23 -24.68
C PHE A 443 4.92 0.54 -26.13
N ILE A 444 5.03 1.80 -26.49
CA ILE A 444 4.74 2.32 -27.82
C ILE A 444 6.03 2.87 -28.45
N CYS A 445 6.22 2.62 -29.75
CA CYS A 445 7.35 3.12 -30.53
C CYS A 445 7.09 4.56 -31.03
N THR A 446 8.14 5.28 -31.41
CA THR A 446 8.09 6.65 -31.97
C THR A 446 7.22 6.79 -33.23
N SER A 447 6.86 5.69 -33.91
CA SER A 447 5.94 5.69 -35.06
C SER A 447 4.48 5.89 -34.67
N PHE A 448 4.13 5.89 -33.38
CA PHE A 448 2.81 6.31 -32.93
C PHE A 448 2.71 7.82 -33.05
N SER A 449 2.03 8.26 -34.10
CA SER A 449 1.92 9.67 -34.46
C SER A 449 1.00 10.38 -33.46
N PHE A 450 1.59 10.96 -32.42
CA PHE A 450 1.04 12.15 -31.77
C PHE A 450 0.98 13.23 -32.86
N LYS A 451 -0.22 13.56 -33.34
CA LYS A 451 -0.42 14.48 -34.46
C LYS A 451 -0.38 15.93 -33.94
N ASP A 452 0.69 16.63 -34.31
CA ASP A 452 0.94 18.08 -34.18
C ASP A 452 1.11 18.70 -32.77
N SER A 453 2.05 19.66 -32.66
CA SER A 453 2.53 20.40 -31.46
C SER A 453 2.12 19.86 -30.10
N ASP A 454 3.04 19.16 -29.44
CA ASP A 454 2.82 18.48 -28.17
C ASP A 454 3.40 19.29 -26.98
N ARG A 455 2.73 19.21 -25.84
CA ARG A 455 3.22 19.76 -24.56
C ARG A 455 3.27 18.64 -23.54
N VAL A 456 4.49 18.31 -23.10
CA VAL A 456 4.76 17.28 -22.10
C VAL A 456 4.88 17.95 -20.73
N LEU A 457 3.96 17.65 -19.83
CA LEU A 457 3.99 18.12 -18.45
C LEU A 457 4.73 17.10 -17.58
N THR A 458 5.92 17.50 -17.14
CA THR A 458 6.80 16.75 -16.23
C THR A 458 6.65 17.22 -14.79
#